data_AF-A0A8C0J6I3-F1
#
_entry.id   AF-A0A8C0J6I3-F1
#
_cell.length_a   1.000
_cell.length_b   1.000
_cell.length_c   1.000
_cell.angle_alpha   90.00
_cell.angle_beta   90.00
_cell.angle_gamma   90.00
#
_symmetry.space_group_name_H-M   'P 1'
#
loop_
_entity.id
_entity.type
_entity.pdbx_description
1 polymer ?
#
loop_
_entity_poly.entity_id
_entity_poly.type
_entity_poly.pdbx_seq_one_letter_code
_entity_poly.pdbx_strand_id
1 'polypeptide(L)'
;MASKGLPPPVTHTEPDIPSGAKIFRTVPYIFILPELIFGCWVWILVAATTVYFPMLQGWVMYVSLSSFFFSLMFLLCYLFGFHRNSDSWKVVDSLYHGATAIFYMSAAVLQANATIRSETEVLAQYIPLYYQINVAASFFAFITALLYILHAFSIYYH
;
A
#
# COMPACT_ATOMS: atom_id res chain seq x y z
N MET A 1 49.23 27.04 24.15
CA MET A 1 48.46 26.60 22.96
C MET A 1 47.47 25.56 23.42
N ALA A 2 46.19 25.92 23.59
CA ALA A 2 45.14 24.96 23.88
C ALA A 2 44.61 24.41 22.55
N SER A 3 44.85 23.12 22.29
CA SER A 3 44.21 22.38 21.20
C SER A 3 42.70 22.35 21.48
N LYS A 4 41.91 23.07 20.68
CA LYS A 4 40.45 22.90 20.65
C LYS A 4 40.19 21.52 20.06
N GLY A 5 39.97 20.52 20.92
CA GLY A 5 39.48 19.22 20.49
C GLY A 5 38.20 19.41 19.68
N LEU A 6 38.12 18.79 18.51
CA LEU A 6 36.88 18.79 17.73
C LEU A 6 35.75 18.23 18.61
N PRO A 7 34.52 18.78 18.51
CA PRO A 7 33.37 18.15 19.13
C PRO A 7 33.25 16.70 18.63
N PRO A 8 32.84 15.76 19.50
CA PRO A 8 32.63 14.38 19.07
C PRO A 8 31.67 14.35 17.88
N PRO A 9 31.87 13.43 16.92
CA PRO A 9 30.96 13.29 15.80
C PRO A 9 29.56 13.09 16.36
N VAL A 10 28.61 13.92 15.93
CA VAL A 10 27.20 13.72 16.27
C VAL A 10 26.79 12.43 15.57
N THR A 11 26.86 11.31 16.28
CA THR A 11 26.29 10.06 15.81
C THR A 11 24.78 10.27 15.86
N HIS A 12 24.20 10.68 14.74
CA HIS A 12 22.77 10.50 14.52
C HIS A 12 22.54 8.99 14.58
N THR A 13 22.15 8.47 15.73
CA THR A 13 21.62 7.12 15.82
C THR A 13 20.32 7.15 15.03
N GLU A 14 20.37 6.69 13.78
CA GLU A 14 19.15 6.46 13.03
C GLU A 14 18.23 5.56 13.89
N PRO A 15 16.93 5.90 13.99
CA PRO A 15 16.01 5.10 14.78
C PRO A 15 15.95 3.68 14.21
N ASP A 16 16.03 2.71 15.13
CA ASP A 16 15.92 1.28 14.82
C ASP A 16 14.55 0.97 14.19
N ILE A 17 14.54 0.07 13.21
CA ILE A 17 13.31 -0.45 12.61
C ILE A 17 12.56 -1.24 13.71
N PRO A 18 11.27 -0.92 13.97
CA PRO A 18 10.50 -1.60 14.99
C PRO A 18 10.23 -3.05 14.59
N SER A 19 10.21 -3.94 15.59
CA SER A 19 9.90 -5.36 15.40
C SER A 19 8.80 -5.84 16.37
N GLY A 20 8.14 -6.94 16.00
CA GLY A 20 7.04 -7.51 16.78
C GLY A 20 5.87 -6.53 16.90
N ALA A 21 5.20 -6.52 18.06
CA ALA A 21 3.99 -5.70 18.26
C ALA A 21 4.26 -4.18 18.24
N LYS A 22 5.52 -3.73 18.26
CA LYS A 22 5.87 -2.30 18.21
C LYS A 22 5.47 -1.67 16.87
N ILE A 23 5.47 -2.45 15.79
CA ILE A 23 5.13 -1.95 14.44
C ILE A 23 3.74 -1.31 14.38
N PHE A 24 2.80 -1.81 15.20
CA PHE A 24 1.43 -1.29 15.26
C PHE A 24 1.29 0.05 16.00
N ARG A 25 2.41 0.62 16.47
CA ARG A 25 2.45 1.93 17.16
C ARG A 25 3.49 2.86 16.57
N THR A 26 4.21 2.45 15.53
CA THR A 26 5.32 3.20 14.96
C THR A 26 4.97 3.58 13.53
N VAL A 27 4.97 4.88 13.24
CA VAL A 27 4.90 5.38 11.87
C VAL A 27 6.25 5.11 11.19
N PRO A 28 6.28 4.60 9.95
CA PRO A 28 5.11 4.33 9.09
C PRO A 28 4.51 2.92 9.17
N TYR A 29 5.17 1.99 9.84
CA TYR A 29 4.78 0.57 9.89
C TYR A 29 3.34 0.30 10.34
N ILE A 30 2.73 1.22 11.09
CA ILE A 30 1.31 1.15 11.46
C ILE A 30 0.38 1.12 10.24
N PHE A 31 0.78 1.70 9.10
CA PHE A 31 -0.03 1.75 7.87
C PHE A 31 -0.18 0.39 7.19
N ILE A 32 0.69 -0.58 7.47
CA ILE A 32 0.66 -1.90 6.82
C ILE A 32 -0.63 -2.68 7.09
N LEU A 33 -1.25 -2.49 8.27
CA LEU A 33 -2.53 -3.13 8.60
C LEU A 33 -3.69 -2.59 7.75
N PRO A 34 -3.97 -1.28 7.73
CA PRO A 34 -5.02 -0.75 6.87
C PRO A 34 -4.71 -0.94 5.37
N GLU A 35 -3.45 -0.92 4.94
CA GLU A 35 -3.06 -1.29 3.57
C GLU A 35 -3.53 -2.71 3.21
N LEU A 36 -3.24 -3.69 4.07
CA LEU A 36 -3.67 -5.07 3.86
C LEU A 36 -5.19 -5.22 3.90
N ILE A 37 -5.86 -4.58 4.85
CA ILE A 37 -7.32 -4.69 4.98
C ILE A 37 -8.02 -4.07 3.77
N PHE A 38 -7.70 -2.82 3.42
CA PHE A 38 -8.35 -2.14 2.30
C PHE A 38 -7.92 -2.71 0.95
N GLY A 39 -6.64 -3.09 0.80
CA GLY A 39 -6.17 -3.80 -0.38
C GLY A 39 -6.85 -5.16 -0.54
N CYS A 40 -7.17 -5.87 0.54
CA CYS A 40 -7.97 -7.09 0.51
C CYS A 40 -9.37 -6.85 -0.04
N TRP A 41 -10.03 -5.79 0.45
CA TRP A 41 -11.36 -5.41 -0.03
C TRP A 41 -11.39 -5.12 -1.53
N VAL A 42 -10.38 -4.45 -2.08
CA VAL A 42 -10.36 -4.08 -3.51
C VAL A 42 -10.50 -5.30 -4.41
N TRP A 43 -9.63 -6.32 -4.26
CA TRP A 43 -9.71 -7.49 -5.15
C TRP A 43 -10.91 -8.38 -4.86
N ILE A 44 -11.40 -8.44 -3.61
CA ILE A 44 -12.66 -9.15 -3.28
C ILE A 44 -13.85 -8.50 -4.00
N LEU A 45 -13.96 -7.17 -3.94
CA LEU A 45 -15.06 -6.43 -4.55
C LEU A 45 -14.98 -6.49 -6.07
N VAL A 46 -13.78 -6.35 -6.65
CA VAL A 46 -13.59 -6.51 -8.09
C VAL A 46 -13.97 -7.93 -8.55
N ALA A 47 -13.54 -8.96 -7.82
CA ALA A 47 -13.94 -10.34 -8.09
C ALA A 47 -15.45 -10.57 -7.94
N ALA A 48 -16.12 -9.88 -7.01
CA ALA A 48 -17.57 -9.97 -6.82
C ALA A 48 -18.37 -9.46 -8.04
N THR A 49 -17.78 -8.59 -8.87
CA THR A 49 -18.36 -8.21 -10.17
C THR A 49 -18.03 -9.21 -11.28
N THR A 50 -17.46 -10.37 -10.95
CA THR A 50 -16.95 -11.38 -11.91
C THR A 50 -15.89 -10.84 -12.87
N VAL A 51 -15.22 -9.74 -12.49
CA VAL A 51 -14.26 -9.03 -13.35
C VAL A 51 -14.92 -8.62 -14.68
N TYR A 52 -16.11 -8.03 -14.60
CA TYR A 52 -16.97 -7.67 -15.75
C TYR A 52 -16.28 -6.86 -16.86
N PHE A 53 -15.30 -6.02 -16.51
CA PHE A 53 -14.45 -5.30 -17.46
C PHE A 53 -13.01 -5.85 -17.43
N PRO A 54 -12.70 -7.00 -18.07
CA PRO A 54 -11.42 -7.70 -17.89
C PRO A 54 -10.18 -6.84 -18.15
N MET A 55 -10.23 -5.95 -19.15
CA MET A 55 -9.10 -5.08 -19.47
C MET A 55 -8.80 -4.06 -18.36
N LEU A 56 -9.84 -3.52 -17.70
CA LEU A 56 -9.68 -2.53 -16.63
C LEU A 56 -9.42 -3.24 -15.29
N GLN A 57 -10.34 -4.13 -14.93
CA GLN A 57 -10.36 -4.80 -13.64
C GLN A 57 -9.29 -5.88 -13.51
N GLY A 58 -8.81 -6.47 -14.61
CA GLY A 58 -7.68 -7.40 -14.57
C GLY A 58 -6.39 -6.74 -14.06
N TRP A 59 -6.14 -5.48 -14.45
CA TRP A 59 -5.03 -4.70 -13.91
C TRP A 59 -5.23 -4.42 -12.41
N VAL A 60 -6.44 -4.04 -12.01
CA VAL A 60 -6.79 -3.80 -10.59
C VAL A 60 -6.54 -5.05 -9.75
N MET A 61 -6.99 -6.21 -10.23
CA MET A 61 -6.76 -7.50 -9.58
C MET A 61 -5.27 -7.81 -9.44
N TYR A 62 -4.49 -7.65 -10.52
CA TYR A 62 -3.05 -7.90 -10.51
C TYR A 62 -2.33 -7.04 -9.47
N VAL A 63 -2.55 -5.73 -9.50
CA VAL A 63 -1.92 -4.79 -8.56
C VAL A 63 -2.34 -5.08 -7.13
N SER A 64 -3.62 -5.31 -6.89
CA SER A 64 -4.15 -5.50 -5.54
C SER A 64 -3.75 -6.84 -4.91
N LEU A 65 -3.70 -7.94 -5.68
CA LEU A 65 -3.28 -9.24 -5.18
C LEU A 65 -1.77 -9.30 -4.93
N SER A 66 -0.98 -8.79 -5.88
CA SER A 66 0.49 -8.77 -5.74
C SER A 66 0.92 -7.89 -4.56
N SER A 67 0.36 -6.68 -4.44
CA SER A 67 0.61 -5.80 -3.30
C SER A 67 0.18 -6.42 -1.98
N PHE A 68 -1.01 -7.03 -1.90
CA PHE A 68 -1.45 -7.75 -0.69
C PHE A 68 -0.47 -8.84 -0.27
N PHE A 69 0.00 -9.66 -1.22
CA PHE A 69 0.98 -10.71 -0.94
C PHE A 69 2.30 -10.14 -0.42
N PHE A 70 2.88 -9.14 -1.10
CA PHE A 70 4.14 -8.55 -0.68
C PHE A 70 4.03 -7.79 0.65
N SER A 71 2.97 -6.99 0.87
CA SER A 71 2.71 -6.33 2.16
C SER A 71 2.54 -7.36 3.28
N LEU A 72 1.94 -8.52 3.00
CA LEU A 72 1.84 -9.59 4.00
C LEU A 72 3.23 -10.15 4.32
N MET A 73 4.09 -10.34 3.32
CA MET A 73 5.48 -10.75 3.56
C MET A 73 6.25 -9.69 4.38
N PHE A 74 6.11 -8.41 4.06
CA PHE A 74 6.70 -7.32 4.84
C PHE A 74 6.22 -7.35 6.30
N LEU A 75 4.91 -7.48 6.52
CA LEU A 75 4.34 -7.61 7.86
C LEU A 75 4.97 -8.78 8.64
N LEU A 76 5.10 -9.95 8.01
CA LEU A 76 5.75 -11.11 8.65
C LEU A 76 7.23 -10.84 8.95
N CYS A 77 7.96 -10.23 8.03
CA CYS A 77 9.36 -9.84 8.24
C CYS A 77 9.52 -8.87 9.43
N TYR A 78 8.61 -7.91 9.59
CA TYR A 78 8.60 -6.99 10.73
C TYR A 78 8.21 -7.66 12.04
N LEU A 79 7.22 -8.56 12.02
CA LEU A 79 6.81 -9.30 13.21
C LEU A 79 7.91 -10.23 13.72
N PHE A 80 8.64 -10.89 12.83
CA PHE A 80 9.72 -11.83 13.18
C PHE A 80 11.12 -11.21 13.22
N GLY A 81 11.27 -9.93 12.88
CA GLY A 81 12.55 -9.22 12.95
C GLY A 81 13.57 -9.62 11.88
N PHE A 82 13.12 -10.09 10.71
CA PHE A 82 14.01 -10.52 9.62
C PHE A 82 14.80 -9.38 8.96
N HIS A 83 14.38 -8.13 9.16
CA HIS A 83 15.06 -6.93 8.67
C HIS A 83 16.44 -6.68 9.32
N ARG A 84 16.68 -7.20 10.52
CA ARG A 84 17.94 -7.10 11.27
C ARG A 84 18.53 -5.67 11.35
N ASN A 85 17.67 -4.65 11.38
CA ASN A 85 18.05 -3.21 11.37
C ASN A 85 19.06 -2.83 10.27
N SER A 86 18.96 -3.44 9.08
CA SER A 86 19.82 -3.07 7.96
C SER A 86 19.32 -1.80 7.26
N ASP A 87 20.21 -0.85 6.99
CA ASP A 87 19.90 0.36 6.21
C ASP A 87 19.34 0.03 4.82
N SER A 88 19.85 -1.04 4.19
CA SER A 88 19.34 -1.57 2.93
C SER A 88 17.86 -1.97 3.01
N TRP A 89 17.38 -2.39 4.18
CA TRP A 89 15.97 -2.73 4.37
C TRP A 89 15.07 -1.51 4.22
N LYS A 90 15.46 -0.35 4.78
CA LYS A 90 14.70 0.90 4.65
C LYS A 90 14.57 1.33 3.18
N VAL A 91 15.63 1.14 2.40
CA VAL A 91 15.63 1.43 0.96
C VAL A 91 14.65 0.51 0.22
N VAL A 92 14.71 -0.79 0.49
CA VAL A 92 13.79 -1.78 -0.12
C VAL A 92 12.34 -1.49 0.26
N ASP A 93 12.09 -1.15 1.53
CA ASP A 93 10.79 -0.78 2.06
C ASP A 93 10.22 0.46 1.36
N SER A 94 11.00 1.53 1.27
CA SER A 94 10.60 2.77 0.59
C SER A 94 10.36 2.56 -0.91
N LEU A 95 11.23 1.83 -1.60
CA LEU A 95 11.07 1.52 -3.03
C LEU A 95 9.82 0.69 -3.29
N TYR A 96 9.55 -0.31 -2.45
CA TYR A 96 8.35 -1.13 -2.57
C TYR A 96 7.08 -0.30 -2.37
N HIS A 97 6.98 0.47 -1.29
CA HIS A 97 5.79 1.26 -1.00
C HIS A 97 5.59 2.36 -2.05
N GLY A 98 6.66 3.01 -2.52
CA GLY A 98 6.61 4.01 -3.58
C GLY A 98 6.19 3.45 -4.94
N ALA A 99 6.76 2.31 -5.36
CA ALA A 99 6.35 1.65 -6.59
C ALA A 99 4.90 1.15 -6.51
N THR A 100 4.53 0.54 -5.39
CA THR A 100 3.17 0.04 -5.15
C THR A 100 2.17 1.19 -5.15
N ALA A 101 2.48 2.34 -4.55
CA ALA A 101 1.65 3.54 -4.61
C ALA A 101 1.33 3.97 -6.05
N ILE A 102 2.33 4.02 -6.93
CA ILE A 102 2.15 4.39 -8.35
C ILE A 102 1.24 3.38 -9.04
N PHE A 103 1.51 2.08 -8.87
CA PHE A 103 0.68 1.03 -9.44
C PHE A 103 -0.75 1.07 -8.90
N TYR A 104 -0.93 1.28 -7.59
CA TYR A 104 -2.25 1.33 -6.97
C TYR A 104 -3.04 2.56 -7.40
N MET A 105 -2.38 3.71 -7.57
CA MET A 105 -3.01 4.90 -8.14
C MET A 105 -3.51 4.65 -9.57
N SER A 106 -2.71 3.96 -10.40
CA SER A 106 -3.14 3.57 -11.75
C SER A 106 -4.33 2.60 -11.73
N ALA A 107 -4.34 1.65 -10.79
CA ALA A 107 -5.45 0.73 -10.58
C ALA A 107 -6.72 1.46 -10.09
N ALA A 108 -6.59 2.41 -9.17
CA ALA A 108 -7.70 3.20 -8.67
C ALA A 108 -8.39 4.01 -9.79
N VAL A 109 -7.60 4.62 -10.69
CA VAL A 109 -8.13 5.33 -11.86
C VAL A 109 -8.85 4.37 -12.82
N LEU A 110 -8.29 3.20 -13.11
CA LEU A 110 -8.96 2.20 -13.97
C LEU A 110 -10.22 1.63 -13.33
N GLN A 111 -10.23 1.44 -12.01
CA GLN A 111 -11.39 1.01 -11.27
C GLN A 111 -12.48 2.09 -11.27
N ALA A 112 -12.13 3.37 -11.11
CA ALA A 112 -13.07 4.48 -11.26
C ALA A 112 -13.68 4.55 -12.67
N ASN A 113 -12.88 4.28 -13.71
CA ASN A 113 -13.39 4.16 -15.07
C ASN A 113 -14.37 2.99 -15.21
N ALA A 114 -14.07 1.82 -14.62
CA ALA A 114 -15.00 0.68 -14.59
C ALA A 114 -16.32 1.03 -13.88
N THR A 115 -16.26 1.82 -12.80
CA THR A 115 -17.44 2.34 -12.11
C THR A 115 -18.32 3.18 -13.04
N ILE A 116 -17.75 4.15 -13.76
CA ILE A 116 -18.50 5.01 -14.69
C ILE A 116 -19.12 4.16 -15.82
N ARG A 117 -18.35 3.26 -16.42
CA ARG A 117 -18.84 2.36 -17.49
C ARG A 117 -19.95 1.41 -17.00
N SER A 118 -20.05 1.16 -15.70
CA SER A 118 -21.11 0.32 -15.14
C SER A 118 -22.51 0.93 -15.33
N GLU A 119 -22.62 2.25 -15.53
CA GLU A 119 -23.92 2.91 -15.76
C GLU A 119 -24.48 2.66 -17.16
N THR A 120 -23.63 2.39 -18.15
CA THR A 120 -24.02 2.33 -19.57
C THR A 120 -23.71 1.01 -20.27
N GLU A 121 -22.73 0.24 -19.77
CA GLU A 121 -22.20 -0.95 -20.44
C GLU A 121 -22.47 -2.26 -19.68
N VAL A 122 -23.09 -2.17 -18.49
CA VAL A 122 -23.60 -3.33 -17.76
C VAL A 122 -25.05 -3.59 -18.16
N LEU A 123 -25.44 -4.86 -18.23
CA LEU A 123 -26.82 -5.25 -18.51
C LEU A 123 -27.77 -4.64 -17.47
N ALA A 124 -28.92 -4.08 -17.90
CA ALA A 124 -29.81 -3.26 -17.06
C ALA A 124 -30.14 -3.86 -15.68
N GLN A 125 -30.32 -5.19 -15.60
CA GLN A 125 -30.60 -5.91 -14.36
C GLN A 125 -29.44 -5.90 -13.34
N TYR A 126 -28.20 -5.73 -13.79
CA TYR A 126 -26.99 -5.74 -12.96
C TYR A 126 -26.44 -4.34 -12.68
N ILE A 127 -26.91 -3.29 -13.36
CA ILE A 127 -26.39 -1.92 -13.21
C ILE A 127 -26.32 -1.48 -11.74
N PRO A 128 -27.40 -1.52 -10.94
CA PRO A 128 -27.35 -1.00 -9.58
C PRO A 128 -26.33 -1.74 -8.71
N LEU A 129 -26.26 -3.06 -8.84
CA LEU A 129 -25.37 -3.91 -8.06
C LEU A 129 -23.90 -3.68 -8.45
N TYR A 130 -23.58 -3.76 -9.75
CA TYR A 130 -22.20 -3.67 -10.21
C TYR A 130 -21.65 -2.26 -10.05
N TYR A 131 -22.48 -1.24 -10.26
CA TYR A 131 -22.10 0.13 -9.98
C TYR A 131 -21.73 0.33 -8.50
N GLN A 132 -22.57 -0.10 -7.56
CA GLN A 132 -22.30 0.06 -6.13
C GLN A 132 -21.06 -0.69 -5.67
N ILE A 133 -20.85 -1.92 -6.15
CA ILE A 133 -19.63 -2.70 -5.85
C ILE A 133 -18.40 -2.00 -6.43
N ASN A 134 -18.47 -1.51 -7.67
CA ASN A 134 -17.36 -0.82 -8.30
C ASN A 134 -17.04 0.52 -7.62
N VAL A 135 -18.05 1.27 -7.15
CA VAL A 135 -17.87 2.47 -6.31
C VAL A 135 -17.09 2.14 -5.04
N ALA A 136 -17.51 1.09 -4.31
CA ALA A 136 -16.82 0.67 -3.10
C ALA A 136 -15.37 0.24 -3.39
N ALA A 137 -15.14 -0.52 -4.46
CA ALA A 137 -13.80 -0.90 -4.89
C ALA A 137 -12.93 0.31 -5.26
N SER A 138 -13.48 1.31 -5.97
CA SER A 138 -12.77 2.56 -6.27
C SER A 138 -12.36 3.29 -4.99
N PHE A 139 -13.28 3.42 -4.03
CA PHE A 139 -13.03 4.09 -2.76
C PHE A 139 -11.87 3.42 -1.99
N PHE A 140 -11.93 2.11 -1.80
CA PHE A 140 -10.86 1.37 -1.13
C PHE A 140 -9.55 1.44 -1.93
N ALA A 141 -9.61 1.48 -3.27
CA ALA A 141 -8.41 1.57 -4.07
C ALA A 141 -7.68 2.91 -3.93
N PHE A 142 -8.42 4.02 -3.88
CA PHE A 142 -7.83 5.34 -3.60
C PHE A 142 -7.26 5.44 -2.18
N ILE A 143 -7.97 4.89 -1.18
CA ILE A 143 -7.45 4.86 0.20
C ILE A 143 -6.18 4.02 0.28
N THR A 144 -6.15 2.85 -0.36
CA THR A 144 -4.99 1.96 -0.35
C THR A 144 -3.80 2.63 -1.03
N ALA A 145 -4.01 3.29 -2.19
CA ALA A 145 -2.98 4.09 -2.85
C ALA A 145 -2.44 5.20 -1.93
N LEU A 146 -3.33 5.93 -1.23
CA LEU A 146 -2.93 6.97 -0.29
C LEU A 146 -2.09 6.41 0.87
N LEU A 147 -2.44 5.24 1.40
CA LEU A 147 -1.68 4.62 2.49
C LEU A 147 -0.27 4.23 2.04
N TYR A 148 -0.13 3.60 0.85
CA TYR A 148 1.19 3.31 0.28
C TYR A 148 2.02 4.59 0.06
N ILE A 149 1.39 5.68 -0.38
CA ILE A 149 2.04 7.00 -0.51
C ILE A 149 2.54 7.50 0.86
N LEU A 150 1.66 7.52 1.87
CA LEU A 150 1.99 7.98 3.21
C LEU A 150 3.11 7.14 3.83
N HIS A 151 3.08 5.83 3.62
CA HIS A 151 4.12 4.91 4.07
C HIS A 151 5.46 5.26 3.43
N ALA A 152 5.52 5.34 2.10
CA ALA A 152 6.74 5.64 1.35
C ALA A 152 7.38 6.98 1.77
N PHE A 153 6.57 8.04 1.91
CA PHE A 153 7.07 9.35 2.34
C PHE A 153 7.51 9.36 3.80
N SER A 154 6.77 8.70 4.68
CA SER A 154 7.09 8.67 6.10
C SER A 154 8.38 7.89 6.40
N ILE A 155 8.79 6.93 5.56
CA ILE A 155 10.11 6.28 5.65
C ILE A 155 11.24 7.27 5.33
N TYR A 156 11.01 8.23 4.43
CA TYR A 156 12.05 9.18 4.00
C TYR A 156 12.28 10.31 5.01
N TYR A 157 11.24 10.72 5.73
CA TYR A 157 11.30 11.85 6.66
C TYR A 157 11.62 11.46 8.11
N HIS A 158 11.73 10.16 8.42
CA HIS A 158 12.04 9.63 9.75
C HIS A 158 13.22 8.65 9.71
#